data_AF-A0A7W1RCJ1-F1
#
_entry.id   AF-A0A7W1RCJ1-F1
#
_cell.length_a   1.000
_cell.length_b   1.000
_cell.length_c   1.000
_cell.angle_alpha   90.00
_cell.angle_beta   90.00
_cell.angle_gamma   90.00
#
_symmetry.space_group_name_H-M   'P 1'
#
loop_
_entity.id
_entity.type
_entity.pdbx_description
1 polymer ?
#
loop_
_entity_poly.entity_id
_entity_poly.type
_entity_poly.pdbx_seq_one_letter_code
_entity_poly.pdbx_strand_id
1 'polypeptide(L)'
;MKWHPRFPGAEGAHYLMPGVGSNQDVLVPLMVWWVILYALSHVARYQPAARTNVLDPVRSTLAAPIEAGLAWTREIMPTVILHELVRDR
;
A
#
# COMPACT_ATOMS: atom_id res chain seq x y z
N MET A 1 -14.17 6.27 8.77
CA MET A 1 -13.63 5.09 8.05
C MET A 1 -14.67 4.69 7.01
N LYS A 2 -14.46 5.04 5.75
CA LYS A 2 -15.47 4.92 4.68
C LYS A 2 -15.10 3.71 3.83
N TRP A 3 -15.98 2.71 3.78
CA TRP A 3 -15.79 1.52 2.95
C TRP A 3 -16.05 1.88 1.49
N HIS A 4 -15.09 1.61 0.61
CA HIS A 4 -15.22 1.84 -0.83
C HIS A 4 -15.58 0.55 -1.57
N PRO A 5 -16.35 0.65 -2.67
CA PRO A 5 -16.92 -0.50 -3.35
C PRO A 5 -15.85 -1.36 -4.06
N ARG A 6 -16.23 -2.62 -4.27
CA ARG A 6 -15.46 -3.74 -4.85
C ARG A 6 -14.63 -3.37 -6.08
N PHE A 7 -13.42 -3.90 -6.14
CA PHE A 7 -12.64 -4.00 -7.39
C PHE A 7 -12.97 -5.29 -8.16
N PRO A 8 -12.89 -5.28 -9.50
CA PRO A 8 -12.96 -6.50 -10.31
C PRO A 8 -11.66 -7.31 -10.16
N GLY A 9 -11.76 -8.61 -9.89
CA GLY A 9 -10.62 -9.53 -9.76
C GLY A 9 -10.37 -10.10 -8.36
N ALA A 10 -11.06 -9.57 -7.34
CA ALA A 10 -11.06 -10.15 -6.00
C ALA A 10 -12.49 -10.13 -5.45
N GLU A 11 -13.25 -11.19 -5.75
CA GLU A 11 -14.63 -11.33 -5.25
C GLU A 11 -14.64 -11.24 -3.72
N GLY A 12 -15.16 -10.12 -3.19
CA GLY A 12 -15.30 -9.90 -1.75
C GLY A 12 -14.13 -9.18 -1.04
N ALA A 13 -13.08 -8.75 -1.75
CA ALA A 13 -12.00 -8.00 -1.12
C ALA A 13 -12.36 -6.51 -0.93
N HIS A 14 -12.26 -6.05 0.32
CA HIS A 14 -12.32 -4.63 0.67
C HIS A 14 -10.92 -4.15 1.05
N TYR A 15 -10.57 -2.93 0.66
CA TYR A 15 -9.28 -2.32 1.00
C TYR A 15 -9.48 -1.18 1.99
N LEU A 16 -8.51 -1.02 2.88
CA LEU A 16 -8.43 0.08 3.82
C LEU A 16 -7.55 1.18 3.21
N MET A 17 -8.10 2.39 3.08
CA MET A 17 -7.31 3.56 2.71
C MET A 17 -7.06 4.45 3.93
N PRO A 18 -5.80 4.83 4.18
CA PRO A 18 -5.49 5.73 5.29
C PRO A 18 -6.03 7.13 5.00
N GLY A 19 -6.77 7.70 5.95
CA GLY A 19 -7.02 9.13 5.98
C GLY A 19 -5.75 9.88 6.38
N VAL A 20 -5.46 11.01 5.73
CA VAL A 20 -4.26 11.80 6.01
C VAL A 20 -4.65 13.08 6.74
N GLY A 21 -4.23 13.20 8.01
CA GLY A 21 -4.50 14.37 8.85
C GLY A 21 -5.99 14.54 9.18
N SER A 22 -6.49 15.77 9.16
CA SER A 22 -7.92 16.08 9.32
C SER A 22 -8.72 15.94 8.03
N ASN A 23 -8.07 15.55 6.92
CA ASN A 23 -8.75 15.41 5.65
C ASN A 23 -9.52 14.09 5.63
N GLN A 24 -10.84 14.19 5.50
CA GLN A 24 -11.72 13.02 5.37
C GLN A 24 -11.73 12.45 3.94
N ASP A 25 -11.12 13.18 3.01
CA ASP A 25 -10.95 12.71 1.65
C ASP A 25 -9.93 11.58 1.61
N VAL A 26 -10.34 10.52 0.92
CA VAL A 26 -9.52 9.34 0.73
C VAL A 26 -8.39 9.68 -0.22
N LEU A 27 -7.15 9.43 0.23
CA LEU A 27 -5.97 9.63 -0.61
C LEU A 27 -6.08 8.69 -1.83
N VAL A 28 -5.88 9.22 -3.04
CA VAL A 28 -5.94 8.44 -4.28
C VAL A 28 -5.04 7.19 -4.14
N PRO A 29 -5.50 5.98 -4.48
CA PRO A 29 -4.74 4.74 -4.23
C PRO A 29 -3.30 4.78 -4.76
N LEU A 30 -3.09 5.45 -5.91
CA LEU A 30 -1.75 5.67 -6.47
C LEU A 30 -0.83 6.47 -5.52
N MET A 31 -1.36 7.51 -4.86
CA MET A 31 -0.60 8.32 -3.90
C MET A 31 -0.29 7.52 -2.63
N VAL A 32 -1.25 6.73 -2.13
CA VAL A 32 -1.02 5.84 -0.97
C VAL A 32 0.11 4.87 -1.28
N TRP A 33 0.04 4.23 -2.45
CA TRP A 33 1.07 3.29 -2.90
C TRP A 33 2.44 3.97 -3.00
N TRP A 34 2.49 5.15 -3.60
CA TRP A 34 3.71 5.91 -3.74
C TRP A 34 4.35 6.26 -2.38
N VAL A 35 3.55 6.70 -1.41
CA VAL A 35 4.03 7.02 -0.05
C VAL A 35 4.59 5.78 0.66
N ILE A 36 3.93 4.63 0.55
CA ILE A 36 4.43 3.37 1.12
C ILE A 36 5.79 3.00 0.53
N LEU A 37 5.92 3.02 -0.79
CA LEU A 37 7.18 2.72 -1.49
C LEU A 37 8.28 3.72 -1.13
N TYR A 38 7.95 5.00 -1.03
CA TYR A 38 8.89 6.04 -0.63
C TYR A 38 9.41 5.79 0.79
N ALA A 39 8.53 5.53 1.75
CA ALA A 39 8.91 5.25 3.13
C ALA A 39 9.81 4.01 3.24
N LEU A 40 9.44 2.92 2.58
CA LEU A 40 10.23 1.68 2.55
C LEU A 40 11.60 1.90 1.89
N SER A 41 11.65 2.67 0.80
CA SER A 41 12.90 3.04 0.13
C SER A 41 13.81 3.87 1.04
N HIS A 42 13.23 4.75 1.84
CA HIS A 42 13.98 5.56 2.80
C HIS A 42 14.56 4.70 3.92
N VAL A 43 13.75 3.81 4.51
CA VAL A 43 14.20 2.85 5.54
C VAL A 43 15.31 1.95 5.02
N ALA A 44 15.16 1.43 3.80
CA ALA A 44 16.14 0.52 3.20
C ALA A 44 17.52 1.16 2.98
N ARG A 45 17.57 2.47 2.69
CA ARG A 45 18.80 3.20 2.30
C ARG A 45 19.45 3.97 3.45
N TYR A 46 18.66 4.61 4.30
CA TYR A 46 19.17 5.63 5.22
C TYR A 46 19.09 5.26 6.70
N GLN A 47 18.39 4.17 7.06
CA GLN A 47 18.20 3.80 8.45
C GLN A 47 18.62 2.35 8.72
N PRO A 48 19.93 2.09 8.92
CA PRO A 48 20.43 0.73 9.12
C PRO A 48 19.79 0.00 10.33
N ALA A 49 19.54 0.72 11.43
CA ALA A 49 18.87 0.15 12.61
C ALA A 49 17.36 -0.12 12.39
N ALA A 50 16.66 0.74 11.65
CA ALA A 50 15.25 0.51 11.33
C ALA A 50 15.08 -0.58 10.27
N ARG A 51 16.04 -0.69 9.34
CA ARG A 51 16.08 -1.75 8.32
C ARG A 51 16.16 -3.13 8.96
N THR A 52 16.99 -3.34 9.99
CA THR A 52 17.05 -4.63 10.69
C THR A 52 15.78 -4.97 11.46
N ASN A 53 15.07 -3.97 11.98
CA ASN A 53 13.84 -4.19 12.72
C ASN A 53 12.61 -4.38 11.84
N VAL A 54 12.62 -3.88 10.59
CA VAL A 54 11.44 -3.87 9.72
C VAL A 54 11.63 -4.77 8.49
N LEU A 55 12.80 -4.75 7.87
CA LEU A 55 13.05 -5.33 6.54
C LEU A 55 14.06 -6.48 6.54
N ASP A 56 14.58 -6.92 7.69
CA ASP A 56 15.48 -8.07 7.78
C ASP A 56 14.66 -9.38 7.83
N PRO A 57 14.76 -10.27 6.83
CA PRO A 57 14.00 -11.51 6.77
C PRO A 57 14.27 -12.47 7.94
N VAL A 58 15.43 -12.35 8.59
CA VAL A 58 15.86 -13.21 9.69
C VAL A 58 15.43 -12.63 11.04
N ARG A 59 15.49 -11.30 11.20
CA ARG A 59 15.29 -10.62 12.50
C ARG A 59 13.93 -9.95 12.66
N SER A 60 13.27 -9.61 11.57
CA SER A 60 11.98 -8.91 11.58
C SER A 60 10.83 -9.86 11.27
N THR A 61 9.87 -9.95 12.18
CA THR A 61 8.59 -10.63 11.94
C THR A 61 7.73 -9.91 10.91
N LEU A 62 8.05 -8.65 10.58
CA LEU A 62 7.34 -7.82 9.61
C LEU A 62 7.87 -7.98 8.18
N ALA A 63 9.10 -8.50 8.00
CA ALA A 63 9.74 -8.56 6.69
C ALA A 63 8.93 -9.43 5.69
N ALA A 64 8.55 -10.64 6.09
CA ALA A 64 7.79 -11.54 5.22
C ALA A 64 6.36 -11.03 4.89
N PRO A 65 5.57 -10.51 5.84
CA PRO A 65 4.29 -9.87 5.53
C PRO A 65 4.42 -8.64 4.63
N ILE A 66 5.44 -7.79 4.84
CA ILE A 66 5.69 -6.63 3.98
C ILE A 66 6.01 -7.07 2.56
N GLU A 67 6.88 -8.07 2.39
CA GLU A 67 7.22 -8.61 1.08
C GLU A 67 6.00 -9.20 0.36
N ALA A 68 5.21 -10.03 1.05
CA ALA A 68 3.99 -10.60 0.51
C ALA A 68 2.96 -9.51 0.13
N GLY A 69 2.81 -8.49 0.98
CA GLY A 69 1.94 -7.34 0.72
C GLY A 69 2.39 -6.53 -0.50
N LEU A 70 3.69 -6.29 -0.65
CA LEU A 70 4.25 -5.59 -1.82
C LEU A 70 4.06 -6.41 -3.11
N ALA A 71 4.25 -7.73 -3.05
CA ALA A 71 4.05 -8.63 -4.18
C ALA A 71 2.57 -8.62 -4.63
N TRP A 72 1.65 -8.81 -3.69
CA TRP A 72 0.22 -8.73 -3.97
C TRP A 72 -0.16 -7.38 -4.54
N THR A 73 0.27 -6.30 -3.88
CA THR A 73 -0.05 -4.92 -4.30
C THR A 73 0.46 -4.65 -5.71
N ARG A 74 1.66 -5.10 -6.06
CA ARG A 74 2.22 -4.98 -7.41
C ARG A 74 1.33 -5.62 -8.48
N GLU A 75 0.69 -6.74 -8.17
CA GLU A 75 -0.22 -7.44 -9.09
C GLU A 75 -1.55 -6.70 -9.25
N ILE A 76 -2.13 -6.21 -8.16
CA ILE A 76 -3.47 -5.57 -8.18
C ILE A 76 -3.44 -4.09 -8.57
N MET A 77 -2.34 -3.37 -8.31
CA MET A 77 -2.29 -1.91 -8.42
C MET A 77 -2.60 -1.38 -9.83
N PRO A 78 -2.12 -2.01 -10.92
CA PRO A 78 -2.47 -1.56 -12.28
C PRO A 78 -3.99 -1.57 -12.53
N THR A 79 -4.68 -2.62 -12.07
CA THR A 79 -6.14 -2.75 -12.18
C THR A 79 -6.86 -1.72 -11.34
N VAL A 80 -6.37 -1.46 -10.12
CA VAL A 80 -6.91 -0.42 -9.23
C VAL A 80 -6.79 0.96 -9.87
N ILE A 81 -5.62 1.29 -10.42
CA ILE A 81 -5.40 2.59 -11.09
C ILE A 81 -6.30 2.73 -12.31
N LEU A 82 -6.41 1.68 -13.15
CA LEU A 82 -7.26 1.70 -14.34
C LEU A 82 -8.73 1.92 -13.96
N HIS A 83 -9.21 1.24 -12.92
CA HIS A 83 -10.57 1.41 -12.42
C HIS A 83 -10.85 2.86 -11.99
N GLU A 84 -9.95 3.49 -11.22
CA GLU A 84 -10.14 4.88 -10.79
C GLU A 84 -10.07 5.85 -11.98
N LEU A 85 -9.16 5.64 -12.94
CA LEU A 85 -9.07 6.49 -14.15
C LEU A 85 -10.32 6.41 -15.04
N VAL A 86 -10.97 5.25 -15.09
CA VAL A 86 -12.23 5.06 -15.85
C VAL A 86 -13.42 5.65 -15.10
N ARG A 87 -13.40 5.61 -13.76
CA ARG A 87 -14.49 6.10 -12.91
C ARG A 87 -14.58 7.62 -12.81
N ASP A 88 -13.45 8.33 -12.89
CA ASP A 88 -13.38 9.80 -12.83
C ASP A 88 -13.66 10.49 -14.19
N ARG A 89 -14.11 9.74 -15.20
CA ARG A 89 -14.50 10.24 -16.52
C ARG A 89 -16.01 10.16 -16.72
#